data_AF-A0A0Q4R1H2-F1
#
_entry.id   AF-A0A0Q4R1H2-F1
#
_cell.length_a   1.000
_cell.length_b   1.000
_cell.length_c   1.000
_cell.angle_alpha   90.00
_cell.angle_beta   90.00
_cell.angle_gamma   90.00
#
_symmetry.space_group_name_H-M   'P 1'
#
loop_
_entity.id
_entity.type
_entity.pdbx_description
1 polymer ?
#
loop_
_entity_poly.entity_id
_entity_poly.type
_entity_poly.pdbx_seq_one_letter_code
_entity_poly.pdbx_strand_id
1 'polypeptide(L)'
;MLRAMIAEREAEKERLEAQRVATTTGKPIVVLQPNPVLVDRFRGKVAALRKSLDDGSIRTEAAAVMSTPIESVTICPDEPGGPEAEVVAKVSNLLAWSTNDNAAPRGGVMSSSVMMVAGTGSGQHHTLIVAKA
;
A
#
# COMPACT_ATOMS: atom_id res chain seq x y z
N MET A 1 -30.27 -20.64 -25.00
CA MET A 1 -30.44 -19.85 -23.76
C MET A 1 -29.14 -19.20 -23.32
N LEU A 2 -28.08 -19.95 -22.99
CA LEU A 2 -26.79 -19.39 -22.54
C LEU A 2 -26.15 -18.37 -23.51
N ARG A 3 -26.14 -18.66 -24.82
CA ARG A 3 -25.60 -17.74 -25.84
C ARG A 3 -26.33 -16.39 -25.91
N ALA A 4 -27.64 -16.39 -25.65
CA ALA A 4 -28.42 -15.15 -25.64
C ALA A 4 -28.11 -14.31 -24.39
N MET A 5 -27.94 -14.97 -23.24
CA MET A 5 -27.53 -14.29 -22.00
C MET A 5 -26.11 -13.71 -22.09
N ILE A 6 -25.19 -14.40 -22.79
CA ILE A 6 -23.84 -13.87 -23.05
C ILE A 6 -23.92 -12.64 -23.96
N ALA A 7 -24.66 -12.72 -25.06
CA ALA A 7 -24.80 -11.59 -25.99
C ALA A 7 -25.45 -10.36 -25.33
N GLU A 8 -26.45 -10.57 -24.46
CA GLU A 8 -27.08 -9.50 -23.69
C GLU A 8 -26.09 -8.84 -22.71
N ARG A 9 -25.24 -9.64 -22.06
CA ARG A 9 -24.20 -9.14 -21.15
C ARG A 9 -23.09 -8.40 -21.88
N GLU A 10 -22.73 -8.85 -23.07
CA GLU A 10 -21.75 -8.16 -23.94
C GLU A 10 -22.30 -6.82 -24.43
N ALA A 11 -23.56 -6.78 -24.88
CA ALA A 11 -24.21 -5.53 -25.30
C ALA A 11 -24.32 -4.52 -24.13
N GLU A 12 -24.66 -4.99 -22.93
CA GLU A 12 -24.73 -4.12 -21.75
C GLU A 12 -23.34 -3.64 -21.32
N LYS A 13 -22.30 -4.47 -21.46
CA LYS A 13 -20.91 -4.07 -21.22
C LYS A 13 -20.51 -2.95 -22.17
N GLU A 14 -20.76 -3.09 -23.47
CA GLU A 14 -20.44 -2.05 -24.46
C GLU A 14 -21.17 -0.74 -24.17
N ARG A 15 -22.46 -0.80 -23.79
CA ARG A 15 -23.25 0.36 -23.39
C ARG A 15 -22.63 1.08 -22.19
N LEU A 16 -22.21 0.34 -21.18
CA LEU A 16 -21.61 0.88 -19.95
C LEU A 16 -20.22 1.45 -20.21
N GLU A 17 -19.42 0.84 -21.08
CA GLU A 17 -18.11 1.35 -21.47
C GLU A 17 -18.24 2.67 -22.24
N ALA A 18 -19.18 2.77 -23.19
CA ALA A 18 -19.49 4.01 -23.89
C ALA A 18 -19.96 5.13 -22.93
N GLN A 19 -20.83 4.79 -21.98
CA GLN A 19 -21.31 5.74 -20.95
C GLN A 19 -20.18 6.20 -20.03
N ARG A 20 -19.24 5.32 -19.68
CA ARG A 20 -18.08 5.64 -18.84
C ARG A 20 -17.13 6.60 -19.55
N VAL A 21 -16.83 6.37 -20.84
CA VAL A 21 -15.99 7.28 -21.64
C VAL A 21 -16.65 8.66 -21.72
N ALA A 22 -17.96 8.73 -22.00
CA ALA A 22 -18.71 9.98 -22.04
C ALA A 22 -18.72 10.74 -20.69
N THR A 23 -18.77 10.02 -19.57
CA THR A 23 -18.79 10.62 -18.21
C THR A 23 -17.39 11.06 -17.75
N THR A 24 -16.33 10.41 -18.24
CA THR A 24 -14.94 10.72 -17.85
C THR A 24 -14.42 12.00 -18.51
N THR A 25 -14.92 12.37 -19.69
CA THR A 25 -14.51 13.58 -20.42
C THR A 25 -14.95 14.89 -19.74
N GLY A 26 -15.90 14.85 -18.80
CA GLY A 26 -16.49 16.05 -18.18
C GLY A 26 -16.09 16.34 -16.73
N LYS A 27 -15.39 15.42 -16.05
CA LYS A 27 -14.95 15.64 -14.66
C LYS A 27 -13.49 16.10 -14.69
N PRO A 28 -13.16 17.32 -14.23
CA PRO A 28 -11.76 17.66 -14.01
C PRO A 28 -11.20 16.63 -13.02
N ILE A 29 -10.25 15.82 -13.49
CA ILE A 29 -9.37 15.08 -12.60
C ILE A 29 -8.62 16.17 -11.85
N VAL A 30 -9.08 16.48 -10.64
CA VAL A 30 -8.32 17.35 -9.74
C VAL A 30 -7.07 16.57 -9.39
N VAL A 31 -6.01 16.83 -10.14
CA VAL A 31 -4.67 16.39 -9.78
C VAL A 31 -4.32 17.18 -8.52
N LEU A 32 -4.55 16.56 -7.37
CA LEU A 32 -4.14 17.09 -6.08
C LEU A 32 -2.61 17.20 -6.10
N GLN A 33 -2.10 18.39 -6.41
CA GLN A 33 -0.70 18.65 -6.20
C GLN A 33 -0.42 18.60 -4.70
N PRO A 34 0.59 17.84 -4.24
CA PRO A 34 0.94 17.79 -2.83
C PRO A 34 1.20 19.20 -2.32
N ASN A 35 0.51 19.61 -1.26
CA ASN A 35 0.74 20.91 -0.65
C ASN A 35 2.22 20.97 -0.17
N PRO A 36 3.02 21.94 -0.63
CA PRO A 36 4.46 21.97 -0.36
C PRO A 36 4.79 22.04 1.13
N VAL A 37 3.98 22.76 1.91
CA VAL A 37 4.14 22.87 3.38
C VAL A 37 3.92 21.51 4.06
N LEU A 38 2.97 20.71 3.58
CA LEU A 38 2.72 19.37 4.11
C LEU A 38 3.85 18.40 3.74
N VAL A 39 4.38 18.51 2.52
CA VAL A 39 5.53 17.71 2.07
C VAL A 39 6.76 18.02 2.94
N ASP A 40 7.07 19.29 3.17
CA ASP A 40 8.21 19.68 4.00
C ASP A 40 8.04 19.26 5.46
N ARG A 41 6.84 19.39 6.00
CA ARG A 41 6.52 18.92 7.35
C ARG A 41 6.66 17.41 7.47
N PHE A 42 6.19 16.67 6.48
CA PHE A 42 6.34 15.22 6.44
C PHE A 42 7.82 14.82 6.36
N ARG A 43 8.59 15.46 5.48
CA ARG A 43 10.05 15.25 5.38
C ARG A 43 10.75 15.53 6.71
N GLY A 44 10.41 16.61 7.40
CA GLY A 44 10.95 16.94 8.72
C GLY A 44 10.63 15.87 9.77
N LYS A 45 9.39 15.37 9.80
CA LYS A 45 9.00 14.26 10.69
C LYS A 45 9.78 12.98 10.38
N VAL A 46 9.95 12.63 9.10
CA VAL A 46 10.73 11.45 8.68
C VAL A 46 12.20 11.59 9.08
N ALA A 47 12.79 12.76 8.89
CA ALA A 47 14.18 13.01 9.29
C ALA A 47 14.37 12.90 10.81
N ALA A 48 13.44 13.47 11.60
CA ALA A 48 13.47 13.35 13.06
C ALA A 48 13.30 11.90 13.53
N LEU A 49 12.39 11.15 12.90
CA LEU A 49 12.20 9.74 13.20
C LEU A 49 13.47 8.92 12.90
N ARG A 50 14.10 9.12 11.73
CA ARG A 50 15.37 8.46 11.40
C ARG A 50 16.44 8.74 12.46
N LYS A 51 16.63 10.01 12.84
CA LYS A 51 17.57 10.38 13.90
C LYS A 51 17.28 9.69 15.23
N SER A 52 16.00 9.53 15.58
CA SER A 52 15.59 8.82 16.79
C SER A 52 15.85 7.32 16.71
N LEU A 53 15.73 6.71 15.54
CA LEU A 53 16.01 5.29 15.32
C LEU A 53 17.51 4.98 15.30
N ASP A 54 18.35 5.97 15.00
CA ASP A 54 19.81 5.87 15.12
C ASP A 54 20.29 5.87 16.58
N ASP A 55 19.48 6.33 17.53
CA ASP A 55 19.79 6.26 18.96
C ASP A 55 19.81 4.81 19.45
N GLY A 56 20.96 4.35 19.94
CA GLY A 56 21.15 2.97 20.40
C GLY A 56 20.24 2.55 21.56
N SER A 57 19.76 3.51 22.36
CA SER A 57 18.83 3.24 23.47
C SER A 57 17.40 2.94 23.00
N ILE A 58 17.00 3.50 21.85
CA ILE A 58 15.66 3.35 21.26
C ILE A 58 15.65 2.22 20.22
N ARG A 59 16.79 2.01 19.54
CA ARG A 59 16.93 1.09 18.40
C ARG A 59 16.47 -0.35 18.70
N THR A 60 16.81 -0.89 19.85
CA THR A 60 16.45 -2.27 20.21
C THR A 60 14.95 -2.44 20.37
N GLU A 61 14.30 -1.50 21.04
CA GLU A 61 12.85 -1.52 21.22
C GLU A 61 12.13 -1.31 19.87
N ALA A 62 12.58 -0.34 19.09
CA ALA A 62 12.04 -0.09 17.76
C ALA A 62 12.21 -1.30 16.82
N ALA A 63 13.35 -1.99 16.88
CA ALA A 63 13.58 -3.20 16.09
C ALA A 63 12.61 -4.34 16.47
N ALA A 64 12.31 -4.52 17.77
CA ALA A 64 11.35 -5.51 18.24
C ALA A 64 9.91 -5.19 17.77
N VAL A 65 9.55 -3.92 17.77
CA VAL A 65 8.27 -3.42 17.25
C VAL A 65 8.17 -3.67 15.74
N MET A 66 9.21 -3.29 14.98
CA MET A 66 9.23 -3.45 13.51
C MET A 66 9.32 -4.91 13.04
N SER A 67 9.87 -5.82 13.85
CA SER A 67 9.96 -7.24 13.49
C SER A 67 8.63 -7.99 13.66
N THR A 68 7.67 -7.42 14.40
CA THR A 68 6.36 -8.05 14.66
C THR A 68 5.60 -8.46 13.38
N PRO A 69 5.49 -7.64 12.33
CA PRO A 69 4.84 -8.05 11.08
C PRO A 69 5.71 -8.92 10.16
N ILE A 70 7.02 -9.03 10.40
CA ILE A 70 7.98 -9.69 9.51
C ILE A 70 7.97 -11.21 9.77
N GLU A 71 7.79 -12.00 8.72
CA GLU A 71 7.81 -13.48 8.79
C GLU A 71 9.21 -14.03 8.51
N SER A 72 9.89 -13.51 7.47
CA SER A 72 11.27 -13.88 7.17
C SER A 72 12.03 -12.74 6.49
N VAL A 73 13.35 -12.79 6.64
CA VAL A 73 14.30 -11.92 5.95
C VAL A 73 15.36 -12.81 5.31
N THR A 74 15.54 -12.68 4.00
CA THR A 74 16.61 -13.33 3.25
C THR A 74 17.60 -12.26 2.80
N ILE A 75 18.87 -12.40 3.19
CA ILE A 75 19.94 -11.49 2.77
C ILE A 75 20.66 -12.11 1.58
N CYS A 76 20.74 -11.35 0.49
CA CYS A 76 21.43 -11.70 -0.75
C CYS A 76 22.67 -10.81 -0.90
N PRO A 77 23.83 -11.22 -0.34
CA PRO A 77 25.00 -10.35 -0.28
C PRO A 77 25.68 -10.11 -1.63
N ASP A 78 25.51 -11.01 -2.60
CA ASP A 78 26.28 -11.05 -3.86
C ASP A 78 25.46 -10.63 -5.11
N GLU A 79 24.37 -9.88 -4.94
CA GLU A 79 23.59 -9.35 -6.06
C GLU A 79 24.44 -8.35 -6.89
N PRO A 80 24.33 -8.32 -8.24
CA PRO A 80 25.11 -7.43 -9.10
C PRO A 80 24.96 -5.93 -8.77
N GLY A 81 23.92 -5.57 -8.01
CA GLY A 81 23.62 -4.21 -7.57
C GLY A 81 24.08 -3.86 -6.15
N GLY A 82 24.80 -4.76 -5.46
CA GLY A 82 25.15 -4.66 -4.03
C GLY A 82 24.25 -5.55 -3.16
N PRO A 83 24.47 -5.61 -1.83
CA PRO A 83 23.68 -6.43 -0.93
C PRO A 83 22.18 -6.08 -1.01
N GLU A 84 21.34 -7.08 -1.24
CA GLU A 84 19.88 -6.94 -1.25
C GLU A 84 19.25 -7.72 -0.09
N ALA A 85 18.09 -7.27 0.36
CA ALA A 85 17.30 -7.98 1.36
C ALA A 85 15.86 -8.18 0.85
N GLU A 86 15.44 -9.44 0.86
CA GLU A 86 14.05 -9.82 0.65
C GLU A 86 13.36 -9.93 2.01
N VAL A 87 12.27 -9.17 2.19
CA VAL A 87 11.48 -9.21 3.42
C VAL A 87 10.08 -9.75 3.11
N VAL A 88 9.71 -10.82 3.80
CA VAL A 88 8.39 -11.46 3.68
C VAL A 88 7.54 -11.12 4.90
N ALA A 89 6.30 -10.72 4.66
CA ALA A 89 5.31 -10.47 5.70
C ALA A 89 3.93 -10.98 5.27
N LYS A 90 3.11 -11.38 6.25
CA LYS A 90 1.71 -11.74 6.00
C LYS A 90 0.89 -10.48 5.83
N VAL A 91 0.09 -10.42 4.76
CA VAL A 91 -0.81 -9.28 4.50
C VAL A 91 -1.76 -9.02 5.68
N SER A 92 -2.24 -10.07 6.35
CA SER A 92 -3.06 -9.94 7.57
C SER A 92 -2.35 -9.21 8.70
N ASN A 93 -1.04 -9.45 8.88
CA ASN A 93 -0.24 -8.81 9.92
C ASN A 93 0.03 -7.35 9.56
N LEU A 94 0.28 -7.06 8.28
CA LEU A 94 0.42 -5.69 7.79
C LEU A 94 -0.87 -4.88 7.95
N LEU A 95 -2.03 -5.51 7.67
CA LEU A 95 -3.34 -4.88 7.86
C LEU A 95 -3.60 -4.61 9.34
N ALA A 96 -3.43 -5.61 10.20
CA ALA A 96 -3.60 -5.46 11.65
C ALA A 96 -2.68 -4.38 12.24
N TRP A 97 -1.44 -4.32 11.76
CA TRP A 97 -0.48 -3.28 12.12
C TRP A 97 -0.92 -1.88 11.66
N SER A 98 -1.45 -1.78 10.43
CA SER A 98 -1.90 -0.52 9.84
C SER A 98 -3.17 0.02 10.49
N THR A 99 -4.01 -0.86 11.04
CA THR A 99 -5.25 -0.51 11.75
C THR A 99 -5.06 -0.23 13.24
N ASN A 100 -3.83 -0.24 13.75
CA ASN A 100 -3.52 -0.09 15.17
C ASN A 100 -4.31 1.06 15.85
N ASP A 101 -4.95 0.72 16.98
CA ASP A 101 -5.80 1.57 17.83
C ASP A 101 -5.11 2.82 18.41
N ASN A 102 -3.82 3.01 18.17
CA ASN A 102 -3.08 4.25 18.45
C ASN A 102 -3.34 5.37 17.41
N ALA A 103 -4.34 5.23 16.53
CA ALA A 103 -4.82 6.32 15.71
C ALA A 103 -5.14 7.53 16.60
N ALA A 104 -4.54 8.69 16.29
CA ALA A 104 -4.69 9.90 17.08
C ALA A 104 -6.19 10.17 17.39
N PRO A 105 -6.60 10.27 18.67
CA PRO A 105 -8.02 10.34 19.06
C PRO A 105 -8.83 11.51 18.47
N ARG A 106 -8.20 12.42 17.72
CA ARG A 106 -8.79 13.63 17.14
C ARG A 106 -8.34 13.95 15.71
N GLY A 107 -7.98 12.94 14.92
CA GLY A 107 -7.76 13.09 13.48
C GLY A 107 -8.85 12.36 12.73
N GLY A 108 -9.90 13.09 12.31
CA GLY A 108 -11.09 12.55 11.67
C GLY A 108 -10.80 11.45 10.65
N VAL A 109 -11.51 10.32 10.82
CA VAL A 109 -11.67 9.27 9.83
C VAL A 109 -12.05 9.90 8.49
N MET A 110 -11.20 9.74 7.49
CA MET A 110 -11.54 9.26 6.14
C MET A 110 -10.36 9.53 5.19
N SER A 111 -9.63 8.46 4.85
CA SER A 111 -9.17 8.17 3.48
C SER A 111 -8.01 7.16 3.51
N SER A 112 -8.29 5.90 3.83
CA SER A 112 -7.53 4.79 3.26
C SER A 112 -8.31 4.29 2.06
N SER A 113 -7.98 4.77 0.87
CA SER A 113 -8.46 4.15 -0.36
C SER A 113 -7.69 2.85 -0.58
N VAL A 114 -8.26 1.73 -0.16
CA VAL A 114 -7.76 0.40 -0.54
C VAL A 114 -8.39 0.05 -1.89
N MET A 115 -7.59 0.05 -2.96
CA MET A 115 -8.00 -0.46 -4.26
C MET A 115 -7.94 -1.98 -4.22
N MET A 116 -9.08 -2.65 -4.01
CA MET A 116 -9.21 -4.10 -4.13
C MET A 116 -9.46 -4.46 -5.60
N VAL A 117 -8.55 -5.20 -6.23
CA VAL A 117 -8.86 -5.91 -7.49
C VAL A 117 -9.40 -7.27 -7.09
N ALA A 118 -10.69 -7.51 -7.35
CA ALA A 118 -11.31 -8.81 -7.15
C ALA A 118 -10.77 -9.82 -8.18
N GLY A 119 -9.62 -10.43 -7.88
CA GLY A 119 -9.19 -11.67 -8.52
C GLY A 119 -9.78 -12.84 -7.75
N THR A 120 -10.71 -13.57 -8.36
CA THR A 120 -11.18 -14.85 -7.84
C THR A 120 -10.03 -15.86 -7.87
N GLY A 121 -9.46 -16.17 -6.71
CA GLY A 121 -8.45 -17.21 -6.56
C GLY A 121 -8.04 -17.38 -5.10
N SER A 122 -8.59 -18.39 -4.44
CA SER A 122 -8.21 -18.80 -3.09
C SER A 122 -6.76 -19.29 -3.09
N GLY A 123 -5.83 -18.43 -2.68
CA GLY A 123 -4.42 -18.78 -2.50
C GLY A 123 -3.79 -17.83 -1.49
N GLN A 124 -3.00 -18.36 -0.56
CA GLN A 124 -2.32 -17.57 0.47
C GLN A 124 -1.49 -16.46 -0.19
N HIS A 125 -1.85 -15.19 0.07
CA HIS A 125 -1.17 -14.05 -0.52
C HIS A 125 0.04 -13.65 0.34
N HIS A 126 1.23 -14.06 -0.09
CA HIS A 126 2.50 -13.52 0.38
C HIS A 126 2.81 -12.24 -0.41
N THR A 127 3.25 -11.18 0.29
CA THR A 127 3.73 -9.95 -0.36
C THR A 127 5.23 -9.84 -0.17
N LEU A 128 5.93 -9.63 -1.28
CA LEU A 128 7.39 -9.44 -1.38
C LEU A 128 7.71 -7.95 -1.33
N ILE A 129 8.55 -7.51 -0.39
CA ILE A 129 9.13 -6.16 -0.41
C ILE A 129 10.63 -6.32 -0.61
N VAL A 130 11.13 -5.83 -1.75
CA VAL A 130 12.57 -5.75 -2.03
C VAL A 130 13.08 -4.42 -1.50
N ALA A 131 13.99 -4.47 -0.53
CA ALA A 131 14.65 -3.29 0.01
C ALA A 131 16.12 -3.31 -0.42
N LYS A 132 16.56 -2.24 -1.08
CA LYS A 132 17.96 -2.03 -1.45
C LYS A 132 18.67 -1.32 -0.29
N ALA A 133 19.78 -1.89 0.17
CA ALA A 133 20.63 -1.30 1.21
C ALA A 133 21.38 -0.06 0.71
#